data_AF-A0A497QZ63-F1
#
_entry.id   AF-A0A497QZ63-F1
#
_cell.length_a   1.000
_cell.length_b   1.000
_cell.length_c   1.000
_cell.angle_alpha   90.00
_cell.angle_beta   90.00
_cell.angle_gamma   90.00
#
_symmetry.space_group_name_H-M   'P 1'
#
loop_
_entity.id
_entity.type
_entity.pdbx_description
1 polymer ?
#
loop_
_entity_poly.entity_id
_entity_poly.type
_entity_poly.pdbx_seq_one_letter_code
_entity_poly.pdbx_strand_id
1 'polypeptide(L)'
;MKKKIEINTMMARNVYFTESFEFIKKLLGQFFDFQVPEKAKEIHKQNKPFDYTDEFRVYGTAERGINYHSYYKASEKEMRKPLLYTVSCETFGFPDVWLKFTISSQDGLIFEFDITDETIAKKVVDLFESEYGYCRKQSKDEIFDEILQELRTRGSEDNGQYGIKMGLKAIKLYPDDFWARFYLGCAYALNNQHKKAIEHLRYAIKCDPKSYDAYYNLGKSYLQLEELEQAKEALSKALSLAKESHAINYYLAVVLEKLGEKDEAVKYYQRAIELAPESLPETKRVIKSFYEDAKKRLKELKQ
;
A
#
# COMPACT_ATOMS: atom_id res chain seq x y z
N MET A 1 -34.85 -3.42 -16.87
CA MET A 1 -34.49 -4.70 -17.53
C MET A 1 -33.35 -5.32 -16.76
N LYS A 2 -33.52 -6.51 -16.17
CA LYS A 2 -32.39 -7.25 -15.57
C LYS A 2 -31.44 -7.63 -16.71
N LYS A 3 -30.22 -7.08 -16.74
CA LYS A 3 -29.20 -7.53 -17.69
C LYS A 3 -28.85 -8.99 -17.33
N LYS A 4 -28.96 -9.89 -18.30
CA LYS A 4 -28.40 -11.24 -18.18
C LYS A 4 -26.88 -11.09 -18.15
N ILE A 5 -26.24 -11.34 -17.01
CA ILE A 5 -24.78 -11.38 -16.91
C ILE A 5 -24.38 -12.84 -17.07
N GLU A 6 -23.80 -13.19 -18.21
CA GLU A 6 -23.08 -14.45 -18.37
C GLU A 6 -21.69 -14.30 -17.78
N ILE A 7 -21.49 -14.92 -16.62
CA ILE A 7 -20.20 -14.94 -15.94
C ILE A 7 -19.40 -16.10 -16.52
N ASN A 8 -18.55 -15.80 -17.51
CA ASN A 8 -17.51 -16.71 -18.00
C ASN A 8 -16.31 -16.65 -17.05
N THR A 9 -16.41 -17.32 -15.91
CA THR A 9 -15.26 -17.51 -15.01
C THR A 9 -14.95 -18.98 -14.89
N MET A 10 -13.69 -19.37 -15.13
CA MET A 10 -13.15 -20.65 -14.68
C MET A 10 -13.02 -20.58 -13.15
N MET A 11 -14.09 -20.92 -12.43
CA MET A 11 -14.06 -21.05 -10.98
C MET A 11 -13.56 -22.44 -10.59
N ALA A 12 -12.60 -22.50 -9.67
CA ALA A 12 -12.09 -23.75 -9.13
C ALA A 12 -13.21 -24.56 -8.46
N ARG A 13 -13.16 -25.89 -8.60
CA ARG A 13 -14.20 -26.82 -8.15
C ARG A 13 -14.56 -26.69 -6.66
N ASN A 14 -13.59 -26.33 -5.81
CA ASN A 14 -13.79 -26.17 -4.37
C ASN A 14 -14.66 -24.96 -4.00
N VAL A 15 -14.69 -23.91 -4.86
CA VAL A 15 -15.52 -22.72 -4.65
C VAL A 15 -17.00 -23.05 -4.71
N TYR A 16 -17.41 -24.08 -5.47
CA TYR A 16 -18.82 -24.49 -5.54
C TYR A 16 -19.39 -25.04 -4.22
N PHE A 17 -18.52 -25.35 -3.25
CA PHE A 17 -18.89 -25.93 -1.96
C PHE A 17 -18.71 -24.95 -0.79
N THR A 18 -18.30 -23.71 -1.05
CA THR A 18 -18.05 -22.73 0.02
C THR A 18 -19.31 -21.93 0.36
N GLU A 19 -19.47 -21.58 1.63
CA GLU A 19 -20.56 -20.74 2.12
C GLU A 19 -20.56 -19.37 1.40
N SER A 20 -19.38 -18.83 1.12
CA SER A 20 -19.17 -17.61 0.33
C SER A 20 -19.77 -17.73 -1.07
N PHE A 21 -19.68 -18.87 -1.74
CA PHE A 21 -20.28 -19.04 -3.06
C PHE A 21 -21.81 -19.13 -3.04
N GLU A 22 -22.40 -19.80 -2.05
CA GLU A 22 -23.86 -19.79 -1.86
C GLU A 22 -24.38 -18.38 -1.57
N PHE A 23 -23.65 -17.61 -0.77
CA PHE A 23 -23.95 -16.20 -0.58
C PHE A 23 -23.88 -15.42 -1.89
N ILE A 24 -22.82 -15.61 -2.70
CA ILE A 24 -22.69 -14.95 -4.01
C ILE A 24 -23.83 -15.32 -4.96
N LYS A 25 -24.28 -16.58 -4.98
CA LYS A 25 -25.45 -16.98 -5.79
C LYS A 25 -26.70 -16.23 -5.37
N LYS A 26 -26.99 -16.19 -4.06
CA LYS A 26 -28.15 -15.47 -3.52
C LYS A 26 -28.05 -13.99 -3.86
N LEU A 27 -26.88 -13.40 -3.66
CA LEU A 27 -26.60 -12.00 -3.95
C LEU A 27 -26.84 -11.69 -5.43
N LEU A 28 -26.19 -12.42 -6.33
CA LEU A 28 -26.35 -12.23 -7.77
C LEU A 28 -27.79 -12.45 -8.22
N GLY A 29 -28.52 -13.41 -7.63
CA GLY A 29 -29.94 -13.62 -7.90
C GLY A 29 -30.85 -12.43 -7.52
N GLN A 30 -30.43 -11.58 -6.57
CA GLN A 30 -31.15 -10.35 -6.23
C GLN A 30 -30.97 -9.25 -7.29
N PHE A 31 -29.84 -9.23 -7.99
CA PHE A 31 -29.49 -8.16 -8.95
C PHE A 31 -29.66 -8.56 -10.41
N PHE A 32 -29.37 -9.82 -10.73
CA PHE A 32 -29.24 -10.34 -12.08
C PHE A 32 -30.00 -11.65 -12.23
N ASP A 33 -30.35 -11.99 -13.46
CA ASP A 33 -30.77 -13.35 -13.80
C ASP A 33 -29.52 -14.23 -13.91
N PHE A 34 -28.98 -14.59 -12.74
CA PHE A 34 -27.76 -15.39 -12.63
C PHE A 34 -28.10 -16.88 -12.76
N GLN A 35 -27.55 -17.51 -13.81
CA GLN A 35 -27.59 -18.95 -13.99
C GLN A 35 -26.17 -19.49 -14.06
N VAL A 36 -25.89 -20.52 -13.26
CA VAL A 36 -24.63 -21.26 -13.37
C VAL A 36 -24.58 -21.91 -14.76
N PRO A 37 -23.54 -21.66 -15.58
CA PRO A 37 -23.46 -22.25 -16.92
C PRO A 37 -23.54 -23.79 -16.89
N GLU A 38 -24.24 -24.41 -17.84
CA GLU A 38 -24.39 -25.88 -17.89
C GLU A 38 -23.04 -26.60 -17.94
N LYS A 39 -22.05 -26.04 -18.65
CA LYS A 39 -20.69 -26.58 -18.71
C LYS A 39 -20.01 -26.63 -17.33
N ALA A 40 -20.28 -25.65 -16.46
CA ALA A 40 -19.80 -25.66 -15.08
C ALA A 40 -20.52 -26.70 -14.22
N LYS A 41 -21.83 -26.91 -14.44
CA LYS A 41 -22.61 -28.00 -13.81
C LYS A 41 -22.13 -29.38 -14.25
N GLU A 42 -21.69 -29.51 -15.49
CA GLU A 42 -21.16 -30.76 -16.05
C GLU A 42 -19.77 -31.08 -15.48
N ILE A 43 -18.87 -30.08 -15.40
CA ILE A 43 -17.59 -30.21 -14.69
C ILE A 43 -17.84 -30.60 -13.22
N HIS A 44 -18.84 -30.01 -12.56
CA HIS A 44 -19.24 -30.33 -11.18
C HIS A 44 -19.61 -31.82 -10.99
N LYS A 45 -20.25 -32.47 -11.96
CA LYS A 45 -20.63 -33.90 -11.87
C LYS A 45 -19.44 -34.88 -11.92
N GLN A 46 -18.30 -34.49 -12.50
CA GLN A 46 -17.20 -35.42 -12.84
C GLN A 46 -16.21 -35.78 -11.69
N ASN A 47 -16.59 -35.68 -10.41
CA ASN A 47 -15.77 -35.80 -9.16
C ASN A 47 -14.29 -36.26 -9.29
N LYS A 48 -13.40 -35.41 -9.84
CA LYS A 48 -11.95 -35.61 -9.84
C LYS A 48 -11.31 -34.68 -8.83
N PRO A 49 -10.62 -35.20 -7.81
CA PRO A 49 -9.80 -34.43 -6.90
C PRO A 49 -8.44 -34.22 -7.57
N PHE A 50 -7.89 -33.01 -7.49
CA PHE A 50 -6.56 -32.64 -8.00
C PHE A 50 -6.45 -32.60 -9.54
N ASP A 51 -6.79 -31.45 -10.13
CA ASP A 51 -5.82 -30.68 -10.91
C ASP A 51 -6.39 -29.30 -11.27
N TYR A 52 -5.50 -28.40 -11.69
CA TYR A 52 -5.69 -27.01 -12.17
C TYR A 52 -5.50 -25.89 -11.14
N THR A 53 -4.26 -25.40 -11.13
CA THR A 53 -3.92 -23.97 -11.06
C THR A 53 -4.14 -23.34 -12.43
N ASP A 54 -5.06 -22.38 -12.55
CA ASP A 54 -5.03 -21.38 -13.62
C ASP A 54 -5.56 -20.05 -13.04
N GLU A 55 -4.64 -19.20 -12.59
CA GLU A 55 -4.86 -17.75 -12.57
C GLU A 55 -5.13 -17.28 -14.01
N PHE A 56 -6.01 -16.28 -14.23
CA PHE A 56 -5.65 -15.02 -14.90
C PHE A 56 -6.80 -13.99 -14.86
N ARG A 57 -6.38 -12.71 -14.82
CA ARG A 57 -7.03 -11.51 -14.24
C ARG A 57 -7.76 -10.63 -15.27
N VAL A 58 -8.57 -9.67 -14.78
CA VAL A 58 -8.49 -8.19 -14.99
C VAL A 58 -9.85 -7.54 -14.75
N TYR A 59 -9.97 -6.63 -13.76
CA TYR A 59 -10.87 -5.47 -13.84
C TYR A 59 -10.21 -4.25 -13.18
N GLY A 60 -10.49 -3.08 -13.78
CA GLY A 60 -9.74 -1.84 -13.63
C GLY A 60 -9.65 -1.29 -12.20
N THR A 61 -8.74 -0.34 -12.04
CA THR A 61 -8.54 0.44 -10.82
C THR A 61 -9.78 1.29 -10.50
N ALA A 62 -10.85 0.68 -10.02
CA ALA A 62 -11.89 1.40 -9.29
C ALA A 62 -11.31 1.81 -7.93
N GLU A 63 -11.68 3.00 -7.50
CA GLU A 63 -11.21 3.63 -6.29
C GLU A 63 -11.65 2.80 -5.08
N ARG A 64 -10.81 1.89 -4.51
CA ARG A 64 -11.14 1.16 -3.25
C ARG A 64 -12.05 1.97 -2.34
N GLY A 65 -13.32 1.57 -2.32
CA GLY A 65 -14.39 2.11 -1.52
C GLY A 65 -14.32 1.59 -0.09
N ILE A 66 -15.45 1.76 0.59
CA ILE A 66 -15.68 1.52 2.01
C ILE A 66 -15.56 0.02 2.32
N ASN A 67 -14.62 -0.41 3.17
CA ASN A 67 -14.61 -1.82 3.61
C ASN A 67 -15.55 -2.02 4.82
N TYR A 68 -16.11 -3.22 4.92
CA TYR A 68 -16.91 -3.67 6.05
C TYR A 68 -16.17 -4.81 6.75
N HIS A 69 -16.30 -4.90 8.07
CA HIS A 69 -15.69 -5.97 8.87
C HIS A 69 -16.80 -6.73 9.58
N SER A 70 -16.81 -8.04 9.43
CA SER A 70 -17.67 -8.97 10.18
C SER A 70 -16.80 -9.84 11.07
N TYR A 71 -17.30 -10.18 12.25
CA TYR A 71 -16.62 -11.07 13.19
C TYR A 71 -17.53 -12.26 13.46
N TYR A 72 -17.10 -13.45 13.06
CA TYR A 72 -17.82 -14.69 13.38
C TYR A 72 -17.20 -15.33 14.62
N LYS A 73 -18.01 -15.54 15.67
CA LYS A 73 -17.62 -16.37 16.81
C LYS A 73 -18.07 -17.79 16.51
N ALA A 74 -17.15 -18.65 16.10
CA ALA A 74 -17.44 -20.07 15.92
C ALA A 74 -17.97 -20.64 17.23
N SER A 75 -19.23 -21.11 17.22
CA SER A 75 -19.83 -21.77 18.36
C SER A 75 -19.01 -23.02 18.69
N GLU A 76 -18.54 -23.11 19.93
CA GLU A 76 -17.85 -24.25 20.51
C GLU A 76 -18.71 -25.52 20.36
N LYS A 77 -18.53 -26.26 19.29
CA LYS A 77 -18.81 -27.69 19.23
C LYS A 77 -17.93 -28.31 18.16
N GLU A 78 -16.79 -28.80 18.64
CA GLU A 78 -15.89 -29.73 17.96
C GLU A 78 -15.11 -29.19 16.75
N MET A 79 -14.13 -28.32 17.01
CA MET A 79 -12.90 -28.35 16.19
C MET A 79 -11.73 -28.79 17.05
N ARG A 80 -11.15 -29.95 16.71
CA ARG A 80 -9.73 -30.20 17.00
C ARG A 80 -8.97 -29.02 16.37
N LYS A 81 -8.30 -28.22 17.18
CA LYS A 81 -7.52 -27.05 16.74
C LYS A 81 -6.67 -27.41 15.52
N PRO A 82 -6.88 -26.79 14.34
CA PRO A 82 -5.88 -26.89 13.29
C PRO A 82 -4.62 -26.17 13.77
N LEU A 83 -3.49 -26.88 13.74
CA LEU A 83 -2.17 -26.38 14.18
C LEU A 83 -1.54 -25.36 13.21
N LEU A 84 -2.31 -24.84 12.25
CA LEU A 84 -1.83 -23.92 11.20
C LEU A 84 -2.86 -22.80 11.04
N TYR A 85 -2.37 -21.56 10.93
CA TYR A 85 -3.16 -20.40 10.56
C TYR A 85 -3.63 -20.56 9.11
N THR A 86 -4.82 -21.13 8.89
CA THR A 86 -5.43 -21.17 7.57
C THR A 86 -6.21 -19.88 7.35
N VAL A 87 -5.63 -18.95 6.59
CA VAL A 87 -6.39 -17.87 5.96
C VAL A 87 -6.83 -18.35 4.59
N SER A 88 -8.12 -18.56 4.37
CA SER A 88 -8.67 -18.74 3.03
C SER A 88 -9.23 -17.40 2.54
N CYS A 89 -8.91 -17.05 1.30
CA CYS A 89 -9.38 -15.84 0.65
C CYS A 89 -10.08 -16.22 -0.66
N GLU A 90 -11.30 -15.73 -0.84
CA GLU A 90 -12.04 -15.83 -2.09
C GLU A 90 -12.41 -14.43 -2.57
N THR A 91 -12.31 -14.18 -3.87
CA THR A 91 -12.59 -12.87 -4.44
C THR A 91 -13.49 -13.01 -5.66
N PHE A 92 -14.54 -12.21 -5.71
CA PHE A 92 -15.53 -12.17 -6.78
C PHE A 92 -15.60 -10.75 -7.34
N GLY A 93 -15.44 -10.60 -8.65
CA GLY A 93 -15.50 -9.31 -9.33
C GLY A 93 -16.57 -9.29 -10.41
N PHE A 94 -17.42 -8.28 -10.39
CA PHE A 94 -18.47 -7.99 -11.37
C PHE A 94 -18.39 -6.52 -11.80
N PRO A 95 -19.06 -6.08 -12.88
CA PRO A 95 -19.19 -4.67 -13.18
C PRO A 95 -19.73 -3.92 -11.95
N ASP A 96 -18.98 -2.91 -11.48
CA ASP A 96 -19.30 -2.04 -10.34
C ASP A 96 -19.35 -2.70 -8.94
N VAL A 97 -19.02 -4.00 -8.83
CA VAL A 97 -19.06 -4.74 -7.56
C VAL A 97 -17.82 -5.63 -7.43
N TRP A 98 -17.05 -5.41 -6.36
CA TRP A 98 -15.94 -6.28 -5.99
C TRP A 98 -16.12 -6.78 -4.56
N LEU A 99 -15.99 -8.08 -4.36
CA LEU A 99 -16.26 -8.76 -3.09
C LEU A 99 -15.08 -9.65 -2.74
N LYS A 100 -14.62 -9.60 -1.49
CA LYS A 100 -13.56 -10.45 -0.96
C LYS A 100 -13.98 -11.03 0.39
N PHE A 101 -13.99 -12.36 0.46
CA PHE A 101 -14.21 -13.11 1.68
C PHE A 101 -12.85 -13.58 2.20
N THR A 102 -12.56 -13.24 3.45
CA THR A 102 -11.36 -13.71 4.15
C THR A 102 -11.81 -14.44 5.41
N ILE A 103 -11.51 -15.73 5.53
CA ILE A 103 -11.74 -16.47 6.77
C ILE A 103 -10.43 -16.46 7.55
N SER A 104 -10.42 -15.77 8.70
CA SER A 104 -9.31 -15.75 9.65
C SER A 104 -9.68 -16.59 10.87
N SER A 105 -8.78 -17.48 11.29
CA SER A 105 -8.98 -18.24 12.54
C SER A 105 -8.90 -17.37 13.80
N GLN A 106 -8.36 -16.14 13.69
CA GLN A 106 -8.28 -15.16 14.78
C GLN A 106 -9.45 -14.17 14.77
N ASP A 107 -9.88 -13.73 13.57
CA ASP A 107 -10.81 -12.61 13.41
C ASP A 107 -12.21 -13.04 12.92
N GLY A 108 -12.40 -14.33 12.60
CA GLY A 108 -13.63 -14.87 12.04
C GLY A 108 -13.74 -14.63 10.53
N LEU A 109 -14.98 -14.64 10.01
CA LEU A 109 -15.25 -14.33 8.60
C LEU A 109 -15.24 -12.81 8.39
N ILE A 110 -14.25 -12.29 7.68
CA ILE A 110 -14.16 -10.90 7.24
C ILE A 110 -14.71 -10.81 5.81
N PHE A 111 -15.68 -9.91 5.60
CA PHE A 111 -16.25 -9.65 4.29
C PHE A 111 -15.94 -8.22 3.83
N GLU A 112 -14.95 -8.09 2.96
CA GLU A 112 -14.57 -6.83 2.32
C GLU A 112 -15.33 -6.68 1.01
N PHE A 113 -15.81 -5.48 0.70
CA PHE A 113 -16.32 -5.19 -0.63
C PHE A 113 -16.06 -3.75 -1.05
N ASP A 114 -15.90 -3.57 -2.35
CA ASP A 114 -15.76 -2.27 -3.01
C ASP A 114 -16.91 -2.14 -4.01
N ILE A 115 -17.91 -1.34 -3.63
CA ILE A 115 -19.14 -1.12 -4.39
C ILE A 115 -19.39 0.38 -4.45
N THR A 116 -19.46 0.92 -5.66
CA THR A 116 -19.68 2.35 -5.90
C THR A 116 -21.15 2.76 -5.78
N ASP A 117 -22.08 1.82 -6.02
CA ASP A 117 -23.52 2.04 -5.90
C ASP A 117 -24.02 1.76 -4.47
N GLU A 118 -24.47 2.81 -3.77
CA GLU A 118 -24.97 2.71 -2.39
C GLU A 118 -26.18 1.78 -2.24
N THR A 119 -27.02 1.66 -3.28
CA THR A 119 -28.19 0.77 -3.26
C THR A 119 -27.76 -0.69 -3.32
N ILE A 120 -26.73 -1.00 -4.12
CA ILE A 120 -26.14 -2.33 -4.19
C ILE A 120 -25.41 -2.64 -2.88
N ALA A 121 -24.60 -1.70 -2.38
CA ALA A 121 -23.90 -1.85 -1.11
C ALA A 121 -24.86 -2.14 0.05
N LYS A 122 -25.98 -1.42 0.14
CA LYS A 122 -27.00 -1.66 1.17
C LYS A 122 -27.59 -3.07 1.07
N LYS A 123 -27.99 -3.51 -0.12
CA LYS A 123 -28.54 -4.87 -0.32
C LYS A 123 -27.53 -5.97 0.01
N VAL A 124 -26.26 -5.75 -0.30
CA VAL A 124 -25.16 -6.65 0.07
C VAL A 124 -25.04 -6.77 1.59
N VAL A 125 -25.06 -5.63 2.29
CA VAL A 125 -25.05 -5.60 3.77
C VAL A 125 -26.30 -6.28 4.33
N ASP A 126 -27.50 -5.90 3.88
CA ASP A 126 -28.77 -6.47 4.37
C ASP A 126 -28.81 -7.99 4.19
N LEU A 127 -28.37 -8.51 3.03
CA LEU A 127 -28.30 -9.95 2.79
C LEU A 127 -27.25 -10.61 3.70
N PHE A 128 -26.07 -10.00 3.83
CA PHE A 128 -25.01 -10.53 4.71
C PHE A 128 -25.49 -10.61 6.15
N GLU A 129 -26.14 -9.55 6.63
CA GLU A 129 -26.64 -9.52 8.00
C GLU A 129 -27.74 -10.55 8.26
N SER A 130 -28.61 -10.79 7.28
CA SER A 130 -29.66 -11.81 7.38
C SER A 130 -29.14 -13.25 7.47
N GLU A 131 -27.98 -13.52 6.88
CA GLU A 131 -27.40 -14.88 6.78
C GLU A 131 -26.34 -15.13 7.85
N TYR A 132 -25.51 -14.12 8.16
CA TYR A 132 -24.29 -14.26 8.96
C TYR A 132 -24.24 -13.37 10.21
N GLY A 133 -25.24 -12.50 10.42
CA GLY A 133 -25.38 -11.72 11.65
C GLY A 133 -25.10 -10.23 11.47
N TYR A 134 -24.06 -9.69 12.12
CA TYR A 134 -23.83 -8.25 12.16
C TYR A 134 -22.67 -7.82 11.25
N CYS A 135 -22.88 -6.76 10.48
CA CYS A 135 -21.88 -6.18 9.60
C CYS A 135 -21.54 -4.76 10.07
N ARG A 136 -20.30 -4.53 10.53
CA ARG A 136 -19.87 -3.18 10.89
C ARG A 136 -19.23 -2.49 9.70
N LYS A 137 -19.73 -1.29 9.37
CA LYS A 137 -19.04 -0.36 8.47
C LYS A 137 -17.77 0.15 9.12
N GLN A 138 -16.63 0.10 8.43
CA GLN A 138 -15.42 0.75 8.93
C GLN A 138 -15.67 2.25 9.13
N SER A 139 -15.13 2.77 10.22
CA SER A 139 -15.03 4.20 10.42
C SER A 139 -14.01 4.80 9.44
N LYS A 140 -14.13 6.10 9.24
CA LYS A 140 -13.17 6.88 8.45
C LYS A 140 -11.74 6.75 8.99
N ASP A 141 -11.60 6.66 10.31
CA ASP A 141 -10.31 6.54 11.00
C ASP A 141 -9.66 5.17 10.75
N GLU A 142 -10.42 4.08 10.86
CA GLU A 142 -9.94 2.73 10.56
C GLU A 142 -9.42 2.60 9.12
N ILE A 143 -10.19 3.13 8.15
CA ILE A 143 -9.77 3.14 6.74
C ILE A 143 -8.46 3.93 6.57
N PHE A 144 -8.34 5.06 7.27
CA PHE A 144 -7.17 5.91 7.18
C PHE A 144 -5.92 5.26 7.79
N ASP A 145 -6.05 4.63 8.95
CA ASP A 145 -4.97 3.93 9.63
C ASP A 145 -4.42 2.77 8.79
N GLU A 146 -5.31 2.01 8.14
CA GLU A 146 -4.91 0.96 7.20
C GLU A 146 -4.13 1.51 6.00
N ILE A 147 -4.61 2.62 5.42
CA ILE A 147 -3.91 3.29 4.31
C ILE A 147 -2.53 3.77 4.75
N LEU A 148 -2.39 4.35 5.94
CA LEU A 148 -1.10 4.78 6.47
C LEU A 148 -0.16 3.59 6.72
N GLN A 149 -0.67 2.49 7.24
CA GLN A 149 0.11 1.26 7.45
C GLN A 149 0.62 0.69 6.11
N GLU A 150 -0.23 0.67 5.08
CA GLU A 150 0.17 0.25 3.74
C GLU A 150 1.21 1.20 3.13
N LEU A 151 1.05 2.51 3.28
CA LEU A 151 2.02 3.50 2.80
C LEU A 151 3.39 3.32 3.46
N ARG A 152 3.41 3.07 4.77
CA ARG A 152 4.62 2.84 5.56
C ARG A 152 5.36 1.55 5.19
N THR A 153 4.62 0.50 4.80
CA THR A 153 5.19 -0.83 4.56
C THR A 153 5.49 -1.12 3.10
N ARG A 154 4.62 -0.68 2.17
CA ARG A 154 4.70 -0.98 0.74
C ARG A 154 4.94 0.26 -0.13
N GLY A 155 4.53 1.43 0.35
CA GLY A 155 4.59 2.68 -0.41
C GLY A 155 5.98 3.34 -0.45
N SER A 156 6.86 3.03 0.51
CA SER A 156 8.13 3.73 0.69
C SER A 156 9.35 3.09 0.02
N GLU A 157 9.31 1.80 -0.36
CA GLU A 157 10.53 1.10 -0.79
C GLU A 157 10.49 0.54 -2.23
N ASP A 158 9.36 -0.01 -2.73
CA ASP A 158 9.37 -0.73 -4.02
C ASP A 158 8.29 -0.35 -5.04
N ASN A 159 7.23 0.39 -4.67
CA ASN A 159 6.15 0.71 -5.60
C ASN A 159 5.61 2.14 -5.46
N GLY A 160 6.33 3.09 -6.06
CA GLY A 160 5.96 4.52 -6.05
C GLY A 160 4.58 4.81 -6.64
N GLN A 161 4.14 4.08 -7.68
CA GLN A 161 2.79 4.28 -8.26
C GLN A 161 1.69 3.87 -7.28
N TYR A 162 1.86 2.75 -6.59
CA TYR A 162 0.93 2.33 -5.53
C TYR A 162 0.92 3.32 -4.37
N GLY A 163 2.10 3.79 -3.95
CA GLY A 163 2.23 4.83 -2.92
C GLY A 163 1.49 6.11 -3.27
N ILE A 164 1.60 6.58 -4.53
CA ILE A 164 0.84 7.75 -5.00
C ILE A 164 -0.67 7.49 -4.90
N LYS A 165 -1.13 6.33 -5.38
CA LYS A 165 -2.55 5.96 -5.34
C LYS A 165 -3.10 5.97 -3.92
N MET A 166 -2.38 5.37 -2.97
CA MET A 166 -2.82 5.30 -1.57
C MET A 166 -2.69 6.66 -0.87
N GLY A 167 -1.62 7.41 -1.12
CA GLY A 167 -1.43 8.74 -0.56
C GLY A 167 -2.52 9.73 -1.01
N LEU A 168 -2.94 9.66 -2.27
CA LEU A 168 -4.08 10.46 -2.76
C LEU A 168 -5.39 10.13 -2.04
N LYS A 169 -5.60 8.88 -1.63
CA LYS A 169 -6.76 8.50 -0.81
C LYS A 169 -6.64 9.01 0.61
N ALA A 170 -5.46 8.87 1.21
CA ALA A 170 -5.17 9.34 2.55
C ALA A 170 -5.51 10.84 2.67
N ILE A 171 -5.07 11.66 1.71
CA ILE A 171 -5.35 13.11 1.73
C ILE A 171 -6.81 13.45 1.38
N LYS A 172 -7.57 12.57 0.69
CA LYS A 172 -9.02 12.76 0.52
C LYS A 172 -9.75 12.61 1.86
N LEU A 173 -9.28 11.70 2.72
CA LEU A 173 -9.84 11.49 4.06
C LEU A 173 -9.38 12.59 5.02
N TYR A 174 -8.07 12.79 5.12
CA TYR A 174 -7.46 13.77 6.02
C TYR A 174 -6.45 14.64 5.24
N PRO A 175 -6.90 15.78 4.66
CA PRO A 175 -6.06 16.64 3.82
C PRO A 175 -4.86 17.25 4.54
N ASP A 176 -4.96 17.39 5.86
CA ASP A 176 -4.00 18.08 6.72
C ASP A 176 -3.15 17.12 7.56
N ASP A 177 -3.26 15.81 7.33
CA ASP A 177 -2.45 14.83 8.04
C ASP A 177 -0.99 14.86 7.56
N PHE A 178 -0.07 14.90 8.53
CA PHE A 178 1.36 14.93 8.28
C PHE A 178 1.83 13.69 7.52
N TRP A 179 1.49 12.49 8.00
CA TRP A 179 1.98 11.23 7.45
C TRP A 179 1.45 10.97 6.05
N ALA A 180 0.17 11.27 5.80
CA ALA A 180 -0.45 11.18 4.48
C ALA A 180 0.30 12.05 3.46
N ARG A 181 0.57 13.32 3.81
CA ARG A 181 1.31 14.26 2.94
C ARG A 181 2.76 13.84 2.76
N PHE A 182 3.42 13.43 3.84
CA PHE A 182 4.81 12.98 3.83
C PHE A 182 4.99 11.76 2.91
N TYR A 183 4.21 10.70 3.12
CA TYR A 183 4.32 9.48 2.32
C TYR A 183 3.92 9.69 0.87
N LEU A 184 2.91 10.53 0.59
CA LEU A 184 2.58 10.91 -0.79
C LEU A 184 3.74 11.66 -1.47
N GLY A 185 4.40 12.57 -0.75
CA GLY A 185 5.60 13.25 -1.21
C GLY A 185 6.74 12.28 -1.54
N CYS A 186 7.03 11.34 -0.63
CA CYS A 186 8.00 10.28 -0.85
C CYS A 186 7.66 9.42 -2.06
N ALA A 187 6.40 9.01 -2.23
CA ALA A 187 5.97 8.20 -3.36
C ALA A 187 6.12 8.92 -4.71
N TYR A 188 5.83 10.23 -4.76
CA TYR A 188 6.12 11.04 -5.94
C TYR A 188 7.63 11.13 -6.23
N ALA A 189 8.46 11.28 -5.19
CA ALA A 189 9.92 11.31 -5.36
C ALA A 189 10.46 9.98 -5.89
N LEU A 190 9.97 8.84 -5.39
CA LEU A 190 10.31 7.51 -5.90
C LEU A 190 9.95 7.34 -7.38
N ASN A 191 8.88 8.00 -7.84
CA ASN A 191 8.42 7.95 -9.22
C ASN A 191 8.98 9.09 -10.10
N ASN A 192 10.11 9.71 -9.68
CA ASN A 192 10.80 10.81 -10.34
C ASN A 192 9.93 12.07 -10.59
N GLN A 193 8.80 12.21 -9.89
CA GLN A 193 7.90 13.37 -9.99
C GLN A 193 8.24 14.41 -8.91
N HIS A 194 9.48 14.90 -8.93
CA HIS A 194 10.04 15.72 -7.84
C HIS A 194 9.30 17.05 -7.58
N LYS A 195 8.71 17.69 -8.60
CA LYS A 195 7.91 18.90 -8.41
C LYS A 195 6.68 18.65 -7.52
N LYS A 196 5.97 17.53 -7.74
CA LYS A 196 4.84 17.13 -6.89
C LYS A 196 5.31 16.68 -5.51
N ALA A 197 6.45 15.99 -5.44
CA ALA A 197 7.04 15.61 -4.17
C ALA A 197 7.29 16.85 -3.29
N ILE A 198 7.90 17.89 -3.85
CA ILE A 198 8.16 19.17 -3.16
C ILE A 198 6.88 19.79 -2.62
N GLU A 199 5.79 19.85 -3.40
CA GLU A 199 4.51 20.39 -2.96
C GLU A 199 4.01 19.67 -1.68
N HIS A 200 3.94 18.35 -1.71
CA HIS A 200 3.44 17.55 -0.60
C HIS A 200 4.39 17.55 0.60
N LEU A 201 5.71 17.54 0.38
CA LEU A 201 6.71 17.61 1.45
C LEU A 201 6.70 18.97 2.14
N ARG A 202 6.54 20.08 1.41
CA ARG A 202 6.36 21.41 2.02
C ARG A 202 5.08 21.48 2.86
N TYR A 203 4.01 20.83 2.41
CA TYR A 203 2.79 20.74 3.21
C TYR A 203 3.02 19.91 4.49
N ALA A 204 3.68 18.76 4.38
CA ALA A 204 4.04 17.95 5.55
C ALA A 204 4.87 18.78 6.55
N ILE A 205 5.86 19.53 6.10
CA ILE A 205 6.66 20.45 6.95
C ILE A 205 5.79 21.53 7.60
N LYS A 206 4.74 22.02 6.94
CA LYS A 206 3.80 22.97 7.54
C LYS A 206 3.02 22.31 8.70
N CYS A 207 2.66 21.02 8.58
CA CYS A 207 1.98 20.27 9.62
C CYS A 207 2.92 19.91 10.79
N ASP A 208 4.14 19.45 10.49
CA ASP A 208 5.19 19.20 11.49
C ASP A 208 6.53 19.82 11.05
N PRO A 209 6.84 21.04 11.55
CA PRO A 209 8.11 21.72 11.28
C PRO A 209 9.35 21.08 11.92
N LYS A 210 9.19 20.02 12.72
CA LYS A 210 10.30 19.32 13.38
C LYS A 210 10.65 17.99 12.71
N SER A 211 9.97 17.63 11.62
CA SER A 211 10.27 16.40 10.88
C SER A 211 11.55 16.55 10.06
N TYR A 212 12.66 15.97 10.55
CA TYR A 212 13.91 15.92 9.79
C TYR A 212 13.75 15.10 8.49
N ASP A 213 12.92 14.04 8.50
CA ASP A 213 12.68 13.18 7.34
C ASP A 213 12.01 13.95 6.19
N ALA A 214 11.06 14.85 6.51
CA ALA A 214 10.39 15.67 5.51
C ALA A 214 11.36 16.66 4.86
N TYR A 215 12.20 17.34 5.65
CA TYR A 215 13.25 18.22 5.13
C TYR A 215 14.31 17.47 4.31
N TYR A 216 14.69 16.27 4.76
CA TYR A 216 15.65 15.43 4.06
C TYR A 216 15.15 15.00 2.67
N ASN A 217 13.90 14.52 2.57
CA ASN A 217 13.31 14.13 1.29
C ASN A 217 13.01 15.36 0.39
N LEU A 218 12.73 16.51 1.00
CA LEU A 218 12.57 17.77 0.27
C LEU A 218 13.90 18.18 -0.38
N GLY A 219 14.98 18.16 0.39
CA GLY A 219 16.32 18.48 -0.10
C GLY A 219 16.80 17.53 -1.20
N LYS A 220 16.54 16.23 -1.06
CA LYS A 220 16.79 15.25 -2.14
C LYS A 220 16.00 15.58 -3.40
N SER A 221 14.73 15.97 -3.28
CA SER A 221 13.89 16.30 -4.43
C SER A 221 14.36 17.56 -5.14
N TYR A 222 14.79 18.60 -4.41
CA TYR A 222 15.42 19.78 -4.99
C TYR A 222 16.75 19.46 -5.68
N LEU A 223 17.59 18.60 -5.08
CA LEU A 223 18.84 18.16 -5.70
C LEU A 223 18.60 17.46 -7.04
N GLN A 224 17.55 16.62 -7.15
CA GLN A 224 17.19 15.96 -8.43
C GLN A 224 16.69 16.94 -9.49
N LEU A 225 16.16 18.09 -9.09
CA LEU A 225 15.77 19.18 -10.00
C LEU A 225 16.90 20.19 -10.25
N GLU A 226 18.10 19.95 -9.71
CA GLU A 226 19.24 20.88 -9.72
C GLU A 226 18.94 22.26 -9.09
N GLU A 227 17.95 22.32 -8.21
CA GLU A 227 17.65 23.49 -7.37
C GLU A 227 18.58 23.50 -6.14
N LEU A 228 19.87 23.73 -6.37
CA LEU A 228 20.93 23.44 -5.41
C LEU A 228 20.86 24.25 -4.11
N GLU A 229 20.51 25.54 -4.18
CA GLU A 229 20.40 26.40 -2.99
C GLU A 229 19.25 25.95 -2.08
N GLN A 230 18.08 25.66 -2.66
CA GLN A 230 16.94 25.12 -1.94
C GLN A 230 17.25 23.73 -1.35
N ALA A 231 18.01 22.91 -2.07
CA ALA A 231 18.48 21.63 -1.56
C ALA A 231 19.40 21.80 -0.35
N LYS A 232 20.35 22.75 -0.41
CA LYS A 232 21.27 23.09 0.69
C LYS A 232 20.50 23.56 1.92
N GLU A 233 19.54 24.46 1.75
CA GLU A 233 18.70 24.96 2.85
C GLU A 233 17.91 23.82 3.52
N ALA A 234 17.20 23.01 2.73
CA ALA A 234 16.40 21.91 3.25
C ALA A 234 17.25 20.85 3.97
N LEU A 235 18.38 20.44 3.39
CA LEU A 235 19.29 19.46 4.01
C LEU A 235 19.98 20.02 5.26
N SER A 236 20.35 21.30 5.27
CA SER A 236 20.91 21.95 6.46
C SER A 236 19.88 21.99 7.60
N LYS A 237 18.60 22.24 7.28
CA LYS A 237 17.53 22.17 8.26
C LYS A 237 17.32 20.74 8.78
N ALA A 238 17.33 19.74 7.89
CA ALA A 238 17.26 18.35 8.27
C ALA A 238 18.42 17.96 9.22
N LEU A 239 19.65 18.38 8.91
CA LEU A 239 20.82 18.11 9.74
C LEU A 239 20.74 18.78 11.12
N SER A 240 20.17 19.99 11.19
CA SER A 240 19.98 20.68 12.48
C SER A 240 19.04 19.93 13.43
N LEU A 241 18.08 19.17 12.86
CA LEU A 241 17.11 18.34 13.58
C LEU A 241 17.66 16.93 13.87
N ALA A 242 18.50 16.38 12.98
CA ALA A 242 19.14 15.07 13.11
C ALA A 242 20.67 15.17 12.91
N LYS A 243 21.37 15.61 13.97
CA LYS A 243 22.78 16.02 13.93
C LYS A 243 23.78 14.94 13.51
N GLU A 244 23.44 13.67 13.65
CA GLU A 244 24.34 12.53 13.41
C GLU A 244 23.86 11.62 12.26
N SER A 245 23.11 12.17 11.31
CA SER A 245 22.67 11.40 10.14
C SER A 245 23.76 11.34 9.08
N HIS A 246 24.35 10.16 8.89
CA HIS A 246 25.28 9.89 7.79
C HIS A 246 24.67 10.26 6.42
N ALA A 247 23.38 9.95 6.23
CA ALA A 247 22.63 10.16 4.99
C ALA A 247 22.55 11.64 4.63
N ILE A 248 22.17 12.48 5.60
CA ILE A 248 22.04 13.93 5.40
C ILE A 248 23.41 14.55 5.11
N ASN A 249 24.47 14.14 5.83
CA ASN A 249 25.83 14.63 5.60
C ASN A 249 26.29 14.40 4.16
N TYR A 250 26.09 13.20 3.60
CA TYR A 250 26.44 12.93 2.21
C TYR A 250 25.66 13.77 1.21
N TYR A 251 24.32 13.84 1.34
CA TYR A 251 23.53 14.57 0.35
C TYR A 251 23.85 16.06 0.41
N LEU A 252 24.13 16.59 1.60
CA LEU A 252 24.62 17.96 1.74
C LEU A 252 25.98 18.14 1.09
N ALA A 253 26.90 17.18 1.25
CA ALA A 253 28.19 17.18 0.55
C ALA A 253 28.04 17.17 -0.98
N VAL A 254 27.12 16.36 -1.52
CA VAL A 254 26.81 16.32 -2.97
C VAL A 254 26.29 17.67 -3.47
N VAL A 255 25.42 18.31 -2.70
CA VAL A 255 24.90 19.65 -3.05
C VAL A 255 26.03 20.69 -3.03
N LEU A 256 26.86 20.69 -1.99
CA LEU A 256 28.00 21.61 -1.84
C LEU A 256 29.04 21.41 -2.96
N GLU A 257 29.33 20.17 -3.32
CA GLU A 257 30.20 19.83 -4.45
C GLU A 257 29.66 20.44 -5.75
N LYS A 258 28.37 20.26 -6.03
CA LYS A 258 27.70 20.82 -7.23
C LYS A 258 27.64 22.35 -7.21
N LEU A 259 27.61 22.98 -6.03
CA LEU A 259 27.71 24.43 -5.87
C LEU A 259 29.16 24.95 -6.00
N GLY A 260 30.16 24.07 -6.06
CA GLY A 260 31.58 24.45 -6.12
C GLY A 260 32.23 24.70 -4.75
N GLU A 261 31.50 24.49 -3.65
CA GLU A 261 31.98 24.64 -2.27
C GLU A 261 32.77 23.40 -1.83
N LYS A 262 33.89 23.12 -2.52
CA LYS A 262 34.67 21.87 -2.39
C LYS A 262 35.16 21.61 -0.97
N ASP A 263 35.67 22.63 -0.27
CA ASP A 263 36.23 22.47 1.08
C ASP A 263 35.17 22.02 2.10
N GLU A 264 33.96 22.58 2.02
CA GLU A 264 32.84 22.17 2.85
C GLU A 264 32.34 20.77 2.45
N ALA A 265 32.22 20.49 1.15
CA ALA A 265 31.84 19.16 0.66
C ALA A 265 32.76 18.06 1.22
N VAL A 266 34.08 18.29 1.24
CA VAL A 266 35.07 17.36 1.82
C VAL A 266 34.81 17.07 3.30
N LYS A 267 34.46 18.09 4.11
CA LYS A 267 34.13 17.91 5.54
C LYS A 267 32.88 17.05 5.72
N TYR A 268 31.83 17.33 4.96
CA TYR A 268 30.58 16.59 5.07
C TYR A 268 30.69 15.15 4.54
N TYR A 269 31.49 14.91 3.48
CA TYR A 269 31.79 13.54 3.04
C TYR A 269 32.56 12.74 4.10
N GLN A 270 33.55 13.35 4.75
CA GLN A 270 34.27 12.70 5.85
C GLN A 270 33.32 12.36 6.99
N ARG A 271 32.47 13.31 7.39
CA ARG A 271 31.50 13.10 8.47
C ARG A 271 30.49 12.00 8.13
N ALA A 272 30.03 11.92 6.88
CA ALA A 272 29.15 10.84 6.43
C ALA A 272 29.82 9.47 6.56
N ILE A 273 31.12 9.36 6.25
CA ILE A 273 31.90 8.10 6.36
C ILE A 273 32.18 7.75 7.83
N GLU A 274 32.51 8.73 8.67
CA GLU A 274 32.72 8.52 10.11
C GLU A 274 31.47 8.01 10.82
N LEU A 275 30.30 8.52 10.43
CA LEU A 275 29.01 8.13 10.98
C LEU A 275 28.46 6.83 10.36
N ALA A 276 29.22 6.16 9.50
CA ALA A 276 28.79 4.92 8.89
C ALA A 276 28.64 3.81 9.96
N PRO A 277 27.53 3.04 9.94
CA PRO A 277 27.38 1.90 10.84
C PRO A 277 28.53 0.90 10.67
N GLU A 278 29.19 0.51 11.78
CA GLU A 278 30.35 -0.40 11.77
C GLU A 278 30.06 -1.76 11.10
N SER A 279 28.81 -2.23 11.16
CA SER A 279 28.36 -3.35 10.34
C SER A 279 27.04 -3.02 9.64
N LEU A 280 27.04 -3.17 8.31
CA LEU A 280 25.84 -3.10 7.49
C LEU A 280 25.47 -4.52 7.08
N PRO A 281 24.31 -5.06 7.49
CA PRO A 281 23.84 -6.33 6.95
C PRO A 281 23.76 -6.26 5.42
N GLU A 282 24.05 -7.37 4.73
CA GLU A 282 24.14 -7.45 3.25
C GLU A 282 22.88 -6.92 2.54
N THR A 283 21.74 -6.93 3.24
CA THR A 283 20.44 -6.39 2.81
C THR A 283 20.43 -4.86 2.65
N LYS A 284 21.41 -4.14 3.20
CA LYS A 284 21.56 -2.67 3.10
C LYS A 284 22.49 -2.24 1.97
N ARG A 285 22.40 -2.89 0.79
CA ARG A 285 23.25 -2.64 -0.39
C ARG A 285 23.27 -1.17 -0.83
N VAL A 286 22.15 -0.46 -0.73
CA VAL A 286 22.05 0.97 -1.07
C VAL A 286 22.93 1.82 -0.16
N ILE A 287 22.93 1.53 1.15
CA ILE A 287 23.75 2.25 2.13
C ILE A 287 25.24 1.96 1.89
N LYS A 288 25.61 0.72 1.52
CA LYS A 288 26.98 0.38 1.14
C LYS A 288 27.43 1.13 -0.12
N SER A 289 26.60 1.17 -1.16
CA SER A 289 26.87 1.91 -2.40
C SER A 289 27.06 3.41 -2.16
N PHE A 290 26.26 3.97 -1.27
CA PHE A 290 26.33 5.37 -0.85
C PHE A 290 27.69 5.72 -0.23
N TYR A 291 28.23 4.87 0.64
CA TYR A 291 29.53 5.15 1.27
C TYR A 291 30.71 4.99 0.31
N GLU A 292 30.64 4.01 -0.59
CA GLU A 292 31.67 3.86 -1.62
C GLU A 292 31.68 5.04 -2.58
N ASP A 293 30.51 5.59 -2.94
CA ASP A 293 30.43 6.84 -3.70
C ASP A 293 31.01 8.03 -2.91
N ALA A 294 30.68 8.15 -1.63
CA ALA A 294 31.24 9.19 -0.76
C ALA A 294 32.77 9.13 -0.70
N LYS A 295 33.36 7.94 -0.53
CA LYS A 295 34.82 7.74 -0.52
C LYS A 295 35.45 8.10 -1.86
N LYS A 296 34.80 7.70 -2.97
CA LYS A 296 35.27 8.01 -4.32
C LYS A 296 35.31 9.52 -4.54
N ARG A 297 34.21 10.23 -4.30
CA ARG A 297 34.12 11.69 -4.44
C ARG A 297 35.09 12.42 -3.52
N LEU A 298 35.25 11.95 -2.29
CA LEU A 298 36.23 12.49 -1.35
C LEU A 298 37.67 12.37 -1.87
N LYS A 299 38.00 11.28 -2.57
CA LYS A 299 39.31 11.10 -3.20
C LYS A 299 39.49 12.06 -4.38
N GLU A 300 38.46 12.21 -5.22
CA GLU A 300 38.47 13.12 -6.38
C GLU A 300 38.60 14.59 -5.97
N LEU A 301 37.97 15.01 -4.88
CA LEU A 301 38.04 16.38 -4.38
C LEU A 301 39.36 16.75 -3.71
N LYS A 302 40.17 15.75 -3.31
CA LYS A 302 41.48 15.93 -2.68
C LYS A 302 42.65 15.91 -3.69
N GLN A 303 42.38 15.60 -4.95
CA GLN A 303 43.35 15.61 -6.06
C GLN A 303 43.33 16.94 -6.80
#